data_AF-A0A699ZGV2-F1
#
_entry.id   AF-A0A699ZGV2-F1
#
_cell.length_a   1.000
_cell.length_b   1.000
_cell.length_c   1.000
_cell.angle_alpha   90.00
_cell.angle_beta   90.00
_cell.angle_gamma   90.00
#
_symmetry.space_group_name_H-M   'P 1'
#
loop_
_entity.id
_entity.type
_entity.pdbx_description
1 polymer ?
#
loop_
_entity_poly.entity_id
_entity_poly.type
_entity_poly.pdbx_seq_one_letter_code
_entity_poly.pdbx_strand_id
1 'polypeptide(L)'
;MVMKVSDLGHLAHAKDVHRRWVQLLEEELFRQGDLEVAAGLPVSPLMDRTKAGVTRSQAGFFSLVCLPQLQAFTTVFSGCQPMLDQARVL
;
A
#
# COMPACT_ATOMS: atom_id res chain seq x y z
N MET A 1 -1.81 -15.83 -7.16
CA MET A 1 -2.61 -14.58 -7.09
C MET A 1 -3.33 -14.41 -5.77
N VAL A 2 -4.06 -15.42 -5.25
CA VAL A 2 -4.76 -15.34 -3.94
C VAL A 2 -3.87 -14.75 -2.83
N MET A 3 -2.68 -15.33 -2.60
CA MET A 3 -1.73 -14.83 -1.58
C MET A 3 -1.34 -13.36 -1.76
N LYS A 4 -1.15 -12.90 -3.02
CA LYS A 4 -0.79 -11.50 -3.31
C LYS A 4 -1.95 -10.55 -3.02
N VAL A 5 -3.17 -10.94 -3.38
CA VAL A 5 -4.37 -10.14 -3.10
C VAL A 5 -4.68 -10.12 -1.61
N SER A 6 -4.42 -11.21 -0.88
CA SER A 6 -4.55 -11.25 0.58
C SER A 6 -3.63 -10.25 1.28
N ASP A 7 -2.41 -10.07 0.77
CA ASP A 7 -1.45 -9.07 1.29
C ASP A 7 -1.91 -7.62 1.05
N LEU A 8 -2.84 -7.41 0.11
CA LEU A 8 -3.48 -6.13 -0.18
C LEU A 8 -4.86 -5.99 0.48
N GLY A 9 -5.19 -6.80 1.48
CA GLY A 9 -6.52 -6.84 2.10
C GLY A 9 -7.00 -5.50 2.65
N HIS A 10 -6.09 -4.62 3.09
CA HIS A 10 -6.40 -3.27 3.57
C HIS A 10 -7.13 -2.39 2.53
N LEU A 11 -7.06 -2.73 1.24
CA LEU A 11 -7.76 -2.05 0.14
C LEU A 11 -9.26 -2.37 0.07
N ALA A 12 -9.68 -3.49 0.66
CA ALA A 12 -11.08 -3.92 0.70
C ALA A 12 -11.81 -3.48 1.98
N HIS A 13 -11.15 -2.69 2.83
CA HIS A 13 -11.73 -2.18 4.08
C HIS A 13 -12.19 -0.72 3.95
N ALA A 14 -12.89 -0.24 4.99
CA ALA A 14 -13.29 1.14 5.12
C ALA A 14 -12.08 2.10 5.05
N LYS A 15 -12.33 3.33 4.59
CA LYS A 15 -11.28 4.31 4.27
C LYS A 15 -10.39 4.68 5.45
N ASP A 16 -10.95 4.72 6.65
CA ASP A 16 -10.24 4.95 7.91
C ASP A 16 -9.29 3.78 8.24
N VAL A 17 -9.73 2.54 8.04
CA VAL A 17 -8.88 1.34 8.21
C VAL A 17 -7.74 1.35 7.20
N HIS A 18 -8.03 1.62 5.92
CA HIS A 18 -7.00 1.73 4.88
C HIS A 18 -5.94 2.80 5.25
N ARG A 19 -6.39 4.00 5.63
CA ARG A 19 -5.50 5.10 6.02
C ARG A 19 -4.62 4.73 7.21
N ARG A 20 -5.17 4.06 8.22
CA ARG A 20 -4.41 3.61 9.39
C ARG A 20 -3.28 2.67 8.96
N TRP A 21 -3.55 1.71 8.08
CA TRP A 21 -2.52 0.79 7.58
C TRP A 21 -1.42 1.52 6.80
N VAL A 22 -1.78 2.47 5.93
CA VAL A 22 -0.79 3.26 5.19
C VAL A 22 0.08 4.11 6.13
N GLN A 23 -0.50 4.70 7.16
CA GLN A 23 0.24 5.49 8.16
C GLN A 23 1.21 4.63 8.99
N LEU A 24 0.78 3.42 9.37
CA LEU A 24 1.64 2.47 10.08
C LEU A 24 2.82 2.03 9.22
N LEU A 25 2.57 1.73 7.94
CA LEU A 25 3.63 1.41 6.97
C LEU A 25 4.61 2.58 6.78
N GLU A 26 4.10 3.81 6.68
CA GLU A 26 4.93 5.00 6.53
C GLU A 26 5.87 5.20 7.73
N GLU A 27 5.33 5.07 8.94
CA GLU A 27 6.14 5.17 10.16
C GLU A 27 7.17 4.04 10.26
N GLU A 28 6.82 2.81 9.85
CA GLU A 28 7.78 1.69 9.79
C GLU A 28 8.94 1.98 8.84
N LEU A 29 8.63 2.46 7.63
CA LEU A 29 9.62 2.82 6.62
C LEU A 29 10.50 3.99 7.09
N PHE A 30 9.92 4.99 7.75
CA PHE A 30 10.71 6.10 8.32
C PHE A 30 11.64 5.66 9.43
N ARG A 31 11.24 4.71 10.29
CA ARG A 31 12.14 4.13 11.29
C ARG A 31 13.30 3.39 10.64
N GLN A 32 13.04 2.66 9.56
CA GLN A 32 14.11 2.03 8.80
C GLN A 32 15.08 3.07 8.22
N GLY A 33 14.57 4.18 7.68
CA GLY A 33 15.41 5.27 7.20
C GLY A 33 16.27 5.93 8.28
N ASP A 34 15.74 6.10 9.50
CA ASP A 34 16.53 6.60 10.62
C ASP A 34 17.68 5.64 11.00
N LEU A 35 17.42 4.33 10.95
CA LEU A 35 18.45 3.31 11.19
C LEU A 35 19.52 3.33 10.10
N GLU A 36 19.13 3.56 8.83
CA GLU A 36 20.07 3.73 7.71
C GLU A 36 20.97 4.94 7.94
N VAL A 37 20.42 6.10 8.34
CA VAL A 37 21.21 7.29 8.69
C VAL A 37 22.17 7.00 9.84
N ALA A 38 21.69 6.37 10.91
CA ALA A 38 22.51 6.04 12.08
C ALA A 38 23.66 5.07 11.73
N ALA A 39 23.46 4.20 10.74
CA ALA A 39 24.47 3.29 10.23
C ALA A 39 25.41 3.92 9.18
N GLY A 40 25.21 5.19 8.81
CA GLY A 40 25.97 5.87 7.75
C GLY A 40 25.65 5.35 6.34
N LEU A 41 24.49 4.74 6.15
CA LEU A 41 24.02 4.21 4.86
C LEU A 41 23.19 5.27 4.10
N PRO A 42 23.14 5.18 2.76
CA PRO A 42 22.17 5.96 1.99
C PRO A 42 20.74 5.58 2.38
N VAL A 43 19.89 6.58 2.61
CA VAL A 43 18.48 6.34 2.93
C VAL A 43 17.75 5.79 1.72
N SER A 44 17.04 4.69 1.93
CA SER A 44 16.27 3.99 0.92
C SER A 44 15.08 4.83 0.42
N PRO A 45 14.58 4.59 -0.81
CA PRO A 45 13.42 5.30 -1.33
C PRO A 45 12.21 5.19 -0.41
N LEU A 46 11.48 6.30 -0.24
CA LEU A 46 10.29 6.44 0.62
C LEU A 46 10.53 6.30 2.13
N MET A 47 11.78 6.08 2.57
CA MET A 47 12.15 5.91 3.99
C MET A 47 12.66 7.20 4.63
N ASP A 48 12.79 8.30 3.87
CA ASP A 48 13.22 9.60 4.37
C ASP A 48 12.04 10.43 4.91
N ARG A 49 11.93 10.54 6.24
CA ARG A 49 10.87 11.32 6.92
C ARG A 49 10.89 12.82 6.64
N THR A 50 11.96 13.34 6.05
CA THR A 50 12.05 14.75 5.61
C THR A 50 11.46 14.96 4.21
N LYS A 51 11.12 13.88 3.51
CA LYS A 51 10.53 13.86 2.18
C LYS A 51 9.10 13.29 2.20
N ALA A 52 8.48 13.27 1.03
CA ALA A 52 7.18 12.62 0.86
C ALA A 52 7.33 11.10 0.99
N GLY A 53 6.64 10.50 1.97
CA GLY A 53 6.59 9.06 2.19
C GLY A 53 5.50 8.34 1.39
N VAL A 54 5.18 7.11 1.80
CA VAL A 54 4.22 6.23 1.11
C VAL A 54 2.80 6.77 1.06
N THR A 55 2.41 7.66 1.98
CA THR A 55 1.07 8.28 1.95
C THR A 55 0.87 9.07 0.67
N ARG A 56 1.91 9.75 0.18
CA ARG A 56 1.87 10.58 -1.04
C ARG A 56 2.00 9.74 -2.31
N SER A 57 2.50 8.51 -2.23
CA SER A 57 2.66 7.62 -3.39
C SER A 57 1.48 6.67 -3.62
N GLN A 58 0.44 6.69 -2.75
CA GLN A 58 -0.70 5.78 -2.84
C GLN A 58 -1.41 5.82 -4.20
N ALA A 59 -1.58 6.99 -4.82
CA ALA A 59 -2.22 7.07 -6.15
C ALA A 59 -1.45 6.25 -7.21
N GLY A 60 -0.12 6.30 -7.18
CA GLY A 60 0.74 5.50 -8.05
C GLY A 60 0.67 4.01 -7.71
N PHE A 61 0.70 3.67 -6.43
CA PHE A 61 0.58 2.29 -5.95
C PHE A 61 -0.75 1.64 -6.36
N PHE A 62 -1.86 2.38 -6.29
CA PHE A 62 -3.17 1.88 -6.70
C PHE A 62 -3.24 1.63 -8.21
N SER A 63 -2.80 2.62 -9.00
CA SER A 63 -2.88 2.55 -10.46
C SER A 63 -1.95 1.50 -11.07
N LEU A 64 -0.75 1.33 -10.52
CA LEU A 64 0.27 0.45 -11.09
C LEU A 64 0.26 -0.96 -10.50
N VAL A 65 -0.14 -1.14 -9.24
CA VAL A 65 -0.05 -2.43 -8.54
C VAL A 65 -1.42 -2.95 -8.16
N CYS A 66 -2.19 -2.17 -7.40
CA CYS A 66 -3.37 -2.70 -6.70
C CYS A 66 -4.53 -3.02 -7.66
N LEU A 67 -4.97 -2.03 -8.43
CA LEU A 67 -6.14 -2.16 -9.29
C LEU A 67 -5.95 -3.23 -10.38
N PRO A 68 -4.80 -3.31 -11.08
CA PRO A 68 -4.56 -4.38 -12.05
C PRO A 68 -4.64 -5.79 -11.41
N GLN A 69 -4.10 -5.96 -10.20
CA GLN A 69 -4.13 -7.24 -9.50
C GLN A 69 -5.55 -7.62 -9.05
N LEU A 70 -6.30 -6.68 -8.47
CA LEU A 70 -7.68 -6.93 -8.06
C LEU A 70 -8.58 -7.20 -9.27
N GLN A 71 -8.40 -6.48 -10.38
CA GLN A 71 -9.13 -6.74 -11.63
C GLN A 71 -8.85 -8.14 -12.17
N ALA A 72 -7.58 -8.53 -12.28
CA ALA A 72 -7.22 -9.88 -12.73
C ALA A 72 -7.72 -10.97 -11.78
N PHE A 73 -7.85 -10.67 -10.48
CA PHE A 73 -8.38 -11.59 -9.50
C PHE A 73 -9.89 -11.80 -9.62
N THR A 74 -10.66 -10.72 -9.81
CA THR A 74 -12.13 -10.79 -9.90
C THR A 74 -12.64 -11.41 -11.20
N THR A 75 -11.82 -11.48 -12.26
CA THR A 75 -12.18 -12.25 -13.46
C THR A 75 -12.29 -13.75 -13.20
N VAL A 76 -11.48 -14.28 -12.26
CA VAL A 76 -11.48 -15.70 -11.87
C VAL A 76 -12.44 -15.94 -10.71
N PHE A 77 -12.46 -15.03 -9.73
CA PHE A 77 -13.31 -15.09 -8.54
C PHE A 77 -14.34 -13.96 -8.58
N SER A 78 -15.37 -14.11 -9.42
CA SER A 78 -16.40 -13.08 -9.62
C SER A 78 -17.14 -12.67 -8.35
N GLY A 79 -17.26 -13.58 -7.38
CA GLY A 79 -17.82 -13.28 -6.04
C GLY A 79 -17.01 -12.25 -5.23
N CYS A 80 -15.77 -11.94 -5.63
CA CYS A 80 -14.91 -10.96 -4.99
C CYS A 80 -15.03 -9.55 -5.62
N GLN A 81 -15.93 -9.32 -6.57
CA GLN A 81 -16.17 -8.01 -7.18
C GLN A 81 -16.33 -6.85 -6.16
N PRO A 82 -17.01 -7.03 -5.01
CA PRO A 82 -17.11 -5.98 -4.00
C PRO A 82 -15.76 -5.46 -3.48
N MET A 83 -14.71 -6.29 -3.47
CA MET A 83 -13.37 -5.87 -3.05
C MET A 83 -12.77 -4.86 -4.05
N LEU A 84 -12.96 -5.10 -5.35
CA LEU A 84 -12.49 -4.19 -6.40
C LEU A 84 -13.28 -2.89 -6.40
N ASP A 85 -14.59 -2.95 -6.17
CA ASP A 85 -15.43 -1.76 -6.10
C ASP A 85 -15.08 -0.88 -4.91
N GLN A 86 -14.81 -1.48 -3.74
CA GLN A 86 -14.29 -0.76 -2.56
C GLN A 86 -12.93 -0.11 -2.84
N ALA A 87 -12.00 -0.82 -3.48
CA ALA A 87 -10.68 -0.28 -3.77
C ALA A 87 -10.71 0.93 -4.73
N ARG A 88 -11.75 1.05 -5.58
CA ARG A 88 -11.89 2.18 -6.53
C ARG A 88 -12.36 3.48 -5.87
N VAL A 89 -12.87 3.43 -4.63
CA VAL A 89 -13.41 4.60 -3.93
C VAL A 89 -12.54 5.10 -2.77
N LEU A 90 -11.39 4.44 -2.54
CA LEU A 90 -10.38 4.87 -1.57
C LEU A 90 -9.62 6.11 -2.08
#